data_AF-A0A536WVC9-F1
#
_entry.id   AF-A0A536WVC9-F1
#
_cell.length_a   1.000
_cell.length_b   1.000
_cell.length_c   1.000
_cell.angle_alpha   90.00
_cell.angle_beta   90.00
_cell.angle_gamma   90.00
#
_symmetry.space_group_name_H-M   'P 1'
#
loop_
_entity.id
_entity.type
_entity.pdbx_description
1 polymer ?
#
loop_
_entity_poly.entity_id
_entity_poly.type
_entity_poly.pdbx_seq_one_letter_code
_entity_poly.pdbx_strand_id
1 'polypeptide(L)'
;QHNANLPRLKEFILPAGTRSAAIAHVCRTVARRAERAVVTLAAHEPVNAAPRQVLNRLSDLLFVLARVLNRANLDGLGGDDVYWQSERLKRDAGE
;
A
#
# COMPACT_ATOMS: atom_id res chain seq x y z
N GLN A 1 -7.38 13.09 2.21
CA GLN A 1 -7.24 13.84 0.93
C GLN A 1 -6.95 12.89 -0.23
N HIS A 2 -5.81 12.18 -0.26
CA HIS A 2 -5.46 11.30 -1.39
C HIS A 2 -6.42 10.14 -1.69
N ASN A 3 -7.13 9.60 -0.69
CA ASN A 3 -8.12 8.52 -0.89
C ASN A 3 -9.40 8.96 -1.63
N ALA A 4 -9.77 10.24 -1.59
CA ALA A 4 -11.08 10.69 -2.10
C ALA A 4 -11.25 10.47 -3.61
N ASN A 5 -10.15 10.53 -4.37
CA ASN A 5 -10.18 10.42 -5.83
C ASN A 5 -9.81 9.01 -6.33
N LEU A 6 -9.67 8.05 -5.42
CA LEU A 6 -9.35 6.66 -5.75
C LEU A 6 -10.63 5.84 -5.88
N PRO A 7 -10.65 4.84 -6.79
CA PRO A 7 -11.80 3.97 -6.91
C PRO A 7 -11.87 3.12 -5.63
N ARG A 8 -13.08 2.68 -5.27
CA ARG A 8 -13.23 1.77 -4.13
C ARG A 8 -12.41 0.51 -4.36
N LEU A 9 -11.69 0.07 -3.33
CA LEU A 9 -10.92 -1.17 -3.37
C LEU A 9 -11.88 -2.36 -3.50
N LYS A 10 -11.83 -3.06 -4.64
CA LYS A 10 -12.69 -4.21 -4.94
C LYS A 10 -12.05 -5.55 -4.56
N GLU A 11 -10.72 -5.61 -4.60
CA GLU A 11 -9.93 -6.80 -4.31
C GLU A 11 -8.52 -6.38 -3.82
N PHE A 12 -7.75 -7.34 -3.32
CA PHE A 12 -6.34 -7.14 -3.01
C PHE A 12 -5.57 -6.59 -4.22
N ILE A 13 -4.77 -5.56 -3.97
CA ILE A 13 -3.84 -4.99 -4.93
C ILE A 13 -2.49 -5.70 -4.79
N LEU A 14 -1.97 -6.19 -5.91
CA LEU A 14 -0.63 -6.72 -6.01
C LEU A 14 0.38 -5.55 -6.09
N PRO A 15 1.57 -5.68 -5.47
CA PRO A 15 2.59 -4.64 -5.49
C PRO A 15 3.25 -4.55 -6.88
N ALA A 16 2.57 -3.93 -7.83
CA ALA A 16 2.93 -3.83 -9.23
C ALA A 16 2.36 -2.54 -9.86
N GLY A 17 2.54 -2.38 -11.17
CA GLY A 17 2.09 -1.23 -11.94
C GLY A 17 3.27 -0.37 -12.41
N THR A 18 3.11 0.94 -12.34
CA THR A 18 4.15 1.91 -12.76
C THR A 18 5.39 1.82 -11.87
N ARG A 19 6.54 2.28 -12.37
CA ARG A 19 7.79 2.24 -11.59
C ARG A 19 7.66 3.00 -10.27
N SER A 20 6.98 4.15 -10.29
CA SER A 20 6.76 4.98 -9.12
C SER A 20 5.84 4.29 -8.10
N ALA A 21 4.78 3.62 -8.54
CA ALA A 21 3.90 2.85 -7.66
C ALA A 21 4.62 1.64 -7.05
N ALA A 22 5.43 0.92 -7.84
CA ALA A 22 6.24 -0.20 -7.36
C ALA A 22 7.22 0.26 -6.26
N ILE A 23 7.90 1.39 -6.45
CA ILE A 23 8.79 1.98 -5.43
C ILE A 23 7.99 2.35 -4.17
N ALA A 24 6.81 2.94 -4.30
CA ALA A 24 5.95 3.24 -3.15
C ALA A 24 5.55 1.96 -2.38
N HIS A 25 5.26 0.86 -3.09
CA HIS A 25 5.03 -0.43 -2.47
C HIS A 25 6.27 -0.99 -1.76
N VAL A 26 7.48 -0.83 -2.32
CA VAL A 26 8.73 -1.20 -1.64
C VAL A 26 8.90 -0.38 -0.35
N CYS A 27 8.76 0.95 -0.42
CA CYS A 27 8.81 1.83 0.75
C CYS A 27 7.80 1.39 1.82
N ARG A 28 6.59 1.00 1.42
CA ARG A 28 5.57 0.47 2.35
C ARG A 28 6.05 -0.77 3.09
N THR A 29 6.72 -1.71 2.41
CA THR A 29 7.26 -2.91 3.06
C THR A 29 8.37 -2.58 4.05
N VAL A 30 9.20 -1.58 3.74
CA VAL A 30 10.26 -1.09 4.64
C VAL A 30 9.65 -0.42 5.87
N ALA A 31 8.64 0.45 5.71
CA ALA A 31 7.93 1.06 6.84
C ALA A 31 7.30 0.01 7.77
N ARG A 32 6.68 -1.04 7.20
CA ARG A 32 6.13 -2.16 7.98
C ARG A 32 7.21 -2.99 8.67
N ARG A 33 8.39 -3.15 8.06
CA ARG A 33 9.53 -3.81 8.69
C ARG A 33 10.08 -3.00 9.86
N ALA A 34 10.18 -1.67 9.71
CA ALA A 34 10.55 -0.77 10.80
C ALA A 34 9.52 -0.80 11.94
N GLU A 35 8.22 -0.83 11.62
CA GLU A 35 7.14 -0.95 12.62
C GLU A 35 7.30 -2.21 13.46
N ARG A 36 7.58 -3.36 12.82
CA ARG A 36 7.85 -4.63 13.54
C ARG A 36 9.08 -4.52 14.44
N ALA A 37 10.15 -3.88 13.98
CA ALA A 37 11.34 -3.68 14.80
C ALA A 37 11.05 -2.83 16.05
N VAL A 38 10.23 -1.77 15.90
CA VAL A 38 9.78 -0.95 17.05
C VAL A 38 8.93 -1.76 18.02
N VAL A 39 8.02 -2.61 17.52
CA VAL A 39 7.22 -3.51 18.36
C VAL A 39 8.09 -4.49 19.13
N THR A 40 9.09 -5.08 18.48
CA THR A 40 10.06 -5.97 19.13
C THR A 40 10.85 -5.23 20.20
N LEU A 41 11.36 -4.02 19.92
CA LEU A 41 12.08 -3.22 20.90
C LEU A 41 11.20 -2.87 22.12
N ALA A 42 9.95 -2.48 21.89
CA ALA A 42 8.99 -2.13 22.93
C ALA A 42 8.64 -3.31 23.86
N ALA A 43 8.92 -4.56 23.47
CA ALA A 43 8.77 -5.72 24.33
C ALA A 43 9.93 -5.89 25.32
N HIS A 44 11.08 -5.24 25.08
CA HIS A 44 12.27 -5.33 25.92
C HIS A 44 12.56 -4.02 26.68
N GLU A 45 12.19 -2.88 26.12
CA GLU A 45 12.49 -1.55 26.67
C GLU A 45 11.27 -0.62 26.58
N PRO A 46 11.14 0.37 27.49
CA PRO A 46 10.10 1.38 27.38
C PRO A 46 10.35 2.28 26.17
N VAL A 47 9.46 2.19 25.17
CA VAL A 47 9.49 3.01 23.95
C VAL A 47 8.24 3.89 23.89
N ASN A 48 8.40 5.13 23.42
CA ASN A 48 7.27 6.01 23.16
C ASN A 48 6.31 5.38 22.13
N ALA A 49 5.00 5.54 22.30
CA ALA A 49 4.01 5.04 21.35
C ALA A 49 4.03 5.76 19.98
N ALA A 50 4.51 7.01 19.93
CA ALA A 50 4.46 7.86 18.74
C ALA A 50 5.17 7.26 17.50
N PRO A 51 6.42 6.74 17.57
CA PRO A 51 7.07 6.07 16.44
C PRO A 51 6.24 4.95 15.82
N ARG A 52 5.64 4.08 16.64
CA ARG A 52 4.78 2.99 16.16
C ARG A 52 3.55 3.53 15.43
N GLN A 53 2.89 4.55 15.98
CA GLN A 53 1.71 5.17 15.37
C GLN A 53 2.06 5.83 14.03
N VAL A 54 3.18 6.54 13.96
CA VAL A 54 3.65 7.18 12.72
C VAL A 54 3.98 6.14 11.66
N LEU A 55 4.70 5.07 12.00
CA LEU A 55 5.04 4.00 11.05
C LEU A 55 3.80 3.28 10.51
N ASN A 56 2.80 3.05 11.38
CA ASN A 56 1.52 2.49 10.99
C ASN A 56 0.82 3.38 9.93
N ARG A 57 0.68 4.68 10.22
CA ARG A 57 0.03 5.64 9.31
C ARG A 57 0.83 5.90 8.03
N LEU A 58 2.15 5.91 8.12
CA LEU A 58 3.04 6.02 6.97
C LEU A 58 2.85 4.84 6.02
N SER A 59 2.71 3.63 6.56
CA SER A 59 2.49 2.44 5.72
C SER A 59 1.14 2.50 4.97
N ASP A 60 0.08 3.00 5.62
CA ASP A 60 -1.22 3.24 4.98
C ASP A 60 -1.09 4.31 3.90
N LEU A 61 -0.43 5.43 4.20
CA LEU A 61 -0.21 6.52 3.24
C LEU A 61 0.57 6.03 2.01
N LEU A 62 1.64 5.24 2.20
CA LEU A 62 2.42 4.69 1.09
C LEU A 62 1.60 3.74 0.20
N PHE A 63 0.65 3.00 0.78
CA PHE A 63 -0.31 2.22 -0.01
C PHE A 63 -1.22 3.13 -0.85
N VAL A 64 -1.77 4.20 -0.26
CA VAL A 64 -2.60 5.17 -0.99
C VAL A 64 -1.81 5.88 -2.09
N LEU A 65 -0.57 6.27 -1.81
CA LEU A 65 0.31 6.91 -2.78
C LEU A 65 0.66 5.98 -3.95
N ALA A 66 0.89 4.68 -3.70
CA ALA A 66 1.11 3.73 -4.78
C ALA A 66 -0.05 3.72 -5.79
N ARG A 67 -1.29 3.75 -5.29
CA ARG A 67 -2.51 3.81 -6.11
C ARG A 67 -2.66 5.11 -6.87
N VAL A 68 -2.36 6.24 -6.21
CA VAL A 68 -2.33 7.56 -6.87
C VAL A 68 -1.27 7.60 -7.97
N LEU A 69 -0.09 7.03 -7.73
CA LEU A 69 1.03 7.02 -8.66
C LEU A 69 0.80 6.11 -9.88
N ASN A 70 0.11 4.99 -9.70
CA ASN A 70 -0.38 4.16 -10.82
C ASN A 70 -1.25 5.02 -11.73
N ARG A 71 -2.27 5.67 -11.16
CA ARG A 71 -3.22 6.50 -11.91
C ARG A 71 -2.61 7.76 -12.53
N ALA A 72 -1.62 8.36 -11.87
CA ALA A 72 -0.92 9.52 -12.40
C ALA A 72 -0.13 9.20 -13.68
N ASN A 73 0.17 7.92 -13.93
CA ASN A 73 0.78 7.42 -15.16
C ASN A 73 2.02 8.23 -15.62
N LEU A 74 2.91 8.53 -14.67
CA LEU A 74 4.05 9.44 -14.89
C LEU A 74 5.08 8.90 -15.88
N ASP A 75 5.13 7.59 -16.10
CA ASP A 75 6.04 6.87 -16.99
C ASP A 75 5.40 6.50 -18.33
N GLY A 76 4.14 6.90 -18.57
CA GLY A 76 3.43 6.67 -19.84
C GLY A 76 3.04 5.21 -20.09
N LEU A 77 3.28 4.31 -19.12
CA LEU A 77 3.04 2.87 -19.28
C LEU A 77 1.59 2.45 -19.04
N GLY A 78 0.70 3.37 -18.67
CA GLY A 78 -0.74 3.17 -18.52
C GLY A 78 -1.08 2.09 -17.50
N GLY A 79 -1.50 2.47 -16.28
CA GLY A 79 -1.90 1.45 -15.30
C GLY A 79 -2.89 1.96 -14.27
N ASP A 80 -4.05 1.30 -14.20
CA ASP A 80 -4.81 1.23 -12.95
C ASP A 80 -4.14 0.21 -11.99
N ASP A 81 -4.65 0.12 -10.76
CA ASP A 81 -4.16 -0.83 -9.79
C ASP A 81 -4.21 -2.29 -10.30
N VAL A 82 -3.14 -3.06 -10.08
CA VAL A 82 -3.08 -4.48 -10.44
C VAL A 82 -3.78 -5.31 -9.36
N TYR A 83 -4.95 -5.87 -9.67
CA TYR A 83 -5.71 -6.68 -8.73
C TYR A 83 -5.30 -8.15 -8.74
N TRP A 84 -5.40 -8.79 -7.58
CA TRP A 84 -5.31 -10.25 -7.47
C TRP A 84 -6.52 -10.90 -8.16
N GLN A 85 -6.29 -11.92 -8.98
CA GLN A 85 -7.34 -12.63 -9.71
C GLN A 85 -7.95 -13.73 -8.84
N SER A 86 -9.01 -13.39 -8.11
CA SER A 86 -9.71 -14.32 -7.22
C SER A 86 -10.90 -15.01 -7.87
N GLU A 87 -11.24 -16.22 -7.42
CA GLU A 87 -12.49 -16.90 -7.80
C GLU A 87 -13.75 -16.11 -7.39
N ARG A 88 -13.66 -15.22 -6.40
CA ARG A 88 -14.74 -14.28 -6.06
C ARG A 88 -14.90 -13.23 -7.17
N LEU A 89 -13.79 -12.63 -7.59
CA LEU A 89 -13.76 -11.60 -8.63
C LEU A 89 -14.25 -12.15 -9.98
N LYS A 90 -13.92 -13.41 -10.32
CA LYS A 90 -14.41 -14.09 -11.52
C LYS A 90 -15.95 -14.26 -11.49
N ARG A 91 -16.50 -14.76 -10.37
CA ARG A 91 -17.96 -14.90 -10.20
C ARG A 91 -18.70 -13.57 -10.28
N ASP A 92 -18.18 -12.51 -9.68
CA ASP A 92 -18.77 -11.17 -9.74
C ASP A 92 -18.70 -10.56 -11.17
N ALA A 93 -17.82 -11.06 -12.03
CA ALA A 93 -17.65 -10.62 -13.42
C ALA A 93 -18.53 -11.37 -14.43
N GLY A 94 -19.26 -12.42 -14.01
CA GLY A 94 -20.25 -13.11 -14.85
C GLY A 94 -19.73 -14.26 -15.71
N GLU A 95 -18.79 -15.06 -15.20
CA GLU A 95 -18.58 -16.45 -15.66
C GLU A 95 -19.54 -17.42 -14.95
#